data_AF-A0A2S6AJ93-F1
#
_entry.id   AF-A0A2S6AJ93-F1
#
_cell.length_a   1.000
_cell.length_b   1.000
_cell.length_c   1.000
_cell.angle_alpha   90.00
_cell.angle_beta   90.00
_cell.angle_gamma   90.00
#
_symmetry.space_group_name_H-M   'P 1'
#
loop_
_entity.id
_entity.type
_entity.pdbx_description
1 polymer ?
#
loop_
_entity_poly.entity_id
_entity_poly.type
_entity_poly.pdbx_seq_one_letter_code
_entity_poly.pdbx_strand_id
1 'polypeptide(L)'
;MKPLDGFTIGVTAARRADELATLLSRRGANIVSAPAIRIIPLSDDTELERVTRQLVADPPQIAVATTGIGFRGWMEAAEGWGLAENLRETLASTRMLARGPKAKGAIRAAELREEWSPASESSAEVLDHLLAAGVEGVRIAVQLHGATTEWEPVPDFCEVLRCAGADVVPVPVYRWVPPDDRVPMDRMIEGVVTSALDCVTFTSAPAVASMLMRAKETGLLEGVLQAMRSRVLPACVGPITAAPLEELGVPTSMPGRARLGALARHVAEELPRRANRIHAAGHELSVRGGCVVVDGSVRQLAPAPMALMRALARQPGRVVSREDLLAALPGGGDDTHAVETGIARLRAGLGTPKAIQTVVKRGYRLALDPAECVDNSTRPPVGYAPSLRPQRPAPMAGVW
;
A
#
# COMPACT_ATOMS: atom_id res chain seq x y z
N MET A 1 -1.60 26.59 -12.23
CA MET A 1 -1.95 25.48 -11.33
C MET A 1 -0.77 24.54 -11.25
N LYS A 2 -0.33 24.17 -10.06
CA LYS A 2 0.65 23.09 -9.89
C LYS A 2 -0.05 21.74 -10.16
N PRO A 3 0.71 20.68 -10.49
CA PRO A 3 0.12 19.40 -10.89
C PRO A 3 -0.82 18.78 -9.85
N LEU A 4 -0.54 18.98 -8.56
CA LEU A 4 -1.31 18.39 -7.46
C LEU A 4 -2.25 19.37 -6.76
N ASP A 5 -2.50 20.56 -7.33
CA ASP A 5 -3.42 21.53 -6.72
C ASP A 5 -4.81 20.89 -6.53
N GLY A 6 -5.33 20.98 -5.31
CA GLY A 6 -6.64 20.45 -4.92
C GLY A 6 -6.67 18.95 -4.59
N PHE A 7 -5.59 18.20 -4.82
CA PHE A 7 -5.51 16.81 -4.42
C PHE A 7 -5.10 16.66 -2.95
N THR A 8 -5.71 15.70 -2.26
CA THR A 8 -5.38 15.32 -0.88
C THR A 8 -4.73 13.94 -0.86
N ILE A 9 -3.53 13.85 -0.27
CA ILE A 9 -2.69 12.65 -0.31
C ILE A 9 -2.36 12.19 1.12
N GLY A 10 -2.65 10.92 1.40
CA GLY A 10 -2.23 10.25 2.62
C GLY A 10 -0.78 9.77 2.56
N VAL A 11 -0.02 10.01 3.63
CA VAL A 11 1.36 9.53 3.77
C VAL A 11 1.44 8.59 4.98
N THR A 12 1.74 7.32 4.70
CA THR A 12 1.84 6.26 5.71
C THR A 12 3.27 6.02 6.21
N ALA A 13 4.25 6.67 5.58
CA ALA A 13 5.66 6.48 5.90
C ALA A 13 5.97 6.90 7.34
N ALA A 14 6.70 6.07 8.07
CA ALA A 14 7.20 6.39 9.41
C ALA A 14 8.57 7.09 9.38
N ARG A 15 9.44 6.69 8.44
CA ARG A 15 10.75 7.30 8.22
C ARG A 15 10.72 8.20 7.00
N ARG A 16 11.38 9.37 7.09
CA ARG A 16 11.44 10.36 6.00
C ARG A 16 10.04 10.81 5.51
N ALA A 17 9.05 10.78 6.40
CA ALA A 17 7.68 11.20 6.12
C ALA A 17 7.65 12.68 5.68
N ASP A 18 8.36 13.53 6.42
CA ASP A 18 8.46 14.98 6.14
C ASP A 18 9.08 15.28 4.77
N GLU A 19 10.06 14.47 4.34
CA GLU A 19 10.65 14.60 3.02
C GLU A 19 9.63 14.28 1.92
N LEU A 20 8.91 13.16 2.05
CA LEU A 20 7.88 12.79 1.09
C LEU A 20 6.73 13.82 1.06
N ALA A 21 6.26 14.24 2.24
CA ALA A 21 5.25 15.29 2.38
C ALA A 21 5.70 16.59 1.71
N THR A 22 6.94 17.02 1.96
CA THR A 22 7.51 18.24 1.34
C THR A 22 7.57 18.12 -0.19
N LEU A 23 7.98 16.97 -0.72
CA LEU A 23 8.03 16.74 -2.17
C LEU A 23 6.65 16.83 -2.82
N LEU A 24 5.61 16.34 -2.15
CA LEU A 24 4.22 16.39 -2.63
C LEU A 24 3.59 17.78 -2.46
N SER A 25 3.75 18.42 -1.30
CA SER A 25 3.23 19.78 -1.04
C SER A 25 3.86 20.83 -1.94
N ARG A 26 5.16 20.73 -2.26
CA ARG A 26 5.81 21.63 -3.24
C ARG A 26 5.09 21.62 -4.59
N ARG A 27 4.46 20.49 -4.95
CA ARG A 27 3.69 20.27 -6.19
C ARG A 27 2.19 20.59 -6.05
N GLY A 28 1.73 21.09 -4.89
CA GLY A 28 0.36 21.58 -4.69
C GLY A 28 -0.55 20.69 -3.85
N ALA A 29 -0.08 19.51 -3.41
CA ALA A 29 -0.91 18.58 -2.65
C ALA A 29 -1.18 19.02 -1.21
N ASN A 30 -2.38 18.75 -0.74
CA ASN A 30 -2.72 18.71 0.69
C ASN A 30 -2.27 17.36 1.27
N ILE A 31 -1.62 17.35 2.42
CA ILE A 31 -1.06 16.13 3.01
C ILE A 31 -1.81 15.75 4.29
N VAL A 32 -2.18 14.48 4.37
CA VAL A 32 -2.64 13.83 5.61
C VAL A 32 -1.56 12.86 6.04
N SER A 33 -0.91 13.12 7.16
CA SER A 33 0.14 12.25 7.70
C SER A 33 -0.45 11.28 8.71
N ALA A 34 -0.21 9.98 8.51
CA ALA A 34 -0.53 8.94 9.49
C ALA A 34 0.52 7.84 9.41
N PRO A 35 1.64 7.95 10.16
CA PRO A 35 2.64 6.89 10.23
C PRO A 35 1.97 5.55 10.53
N ALA A 36 2.19 4.55 9.67
CA ALA A 36 1.50 3.28 9.83
C ALA A 36 2.18 2.36 10.85
N ILE A 37 3.48 2.55 11.08
CA ILE A 37 4.29 1.67 11.92
C ILE A 37 5.28 2.48 12.75
N ARG A 38 5.73 1.90 13.85
CA ARG A 38 6.90 2.25 14.62
C ARG A 38 7.82 1.04 14.64
N ILE A 39 9.06 1.23 14.22
CA ILE A 39 10.08 0.18 14.30
C ILE A 39 10.54 0.11 15.75
N ILE A 40 10.58 -1.09 16.32
CA ILE A 40 11.12 -1.32 17.66
C ILE A 40 12.65 -1.46 17.51
N PRO A 41 13.46 -0.64 18.21
CA PRO A 41 14.89 -0.87 18.31
C PRO A 41 15.15 -2.24 18.94
N LEU A 42 16.10 -3.01 18.42
CA LEU A 42 16.32 -4.39 18.89
C LEU A 42 16.65 -4.48 20.38
N SER A 43 17.32 -3.47 20.94
CA SER A 43 17.61 -3.36 22.37
C SER A 43 16.36 -3.29 23.26
N ASP A 44 15.25 -2.80 22.70
CA ASP A 44 14.01 -2.53 23.42
C ASP A 44 12.95 -3.60 23.11
N ASP A 45 13.32 -4.64 22.36
CA ASP A 45 12.42 -5.67 21.87
C ASP A 45 12.27 -6.82 22.88
N THR A 46 11.27 -6.69 23.75
CA THR A 46 10.97 -7.69 24.79
C THR A 46 10.64 -9.08 24.23
N GLU A 47 10.15 -9.19 23.00
CA GLU A 47 9.93 -10.50 22.38
C GLU A 47 11.25 -11.13 21.93
N LEU A 48 12.14 -10.34 21.33
CA LEU A 48 13.46 -10.84 20.96
C LEU A 48 14.23 -11.25 22.22
N GLU A 49 14.13 -10.49 23.31
CA GLU A 49 14.69 -10.88 24.62
C GLU A 49 14.10 -12.19 25.12
N ARG A 50 12.77 -12.32 25.12
CA ARG A 50 12.06 -13.54 25.55
C ARG A 50 12.50 -14.77 24.76
N VAL A 51 12.55 -14.65 23.43
CA VAL A 51 13.01 -15.74 22.54
C VAL A 51 14.49 -16.05 22.78
N THR A 52 15.33 -15.03 23.01
CA THR A 52 16.75 -15.23 23.35
C THR A 52 16.90 -16.02 24.63
N ARG A 53 16.15 -15.67 25.69
CA ARG A 53 16.15 -16.43 26.96
C ARG A 53 15.67 -17.86 26.76
N GLN A 54 14.65 -18.07 25.92
CA GLN A 54 14.15 -19.40 25.57
C GLN A 54 15.21 -20.24 24.84
N LEU A 55 15.94 -19.65 23.90
CA LEU A 55 17.02 -20.34 23.18
C LEU A 55 18.20 -20.68 24.09
N VAL A 56 18.52 -19.81 25.06
CA VAL A 56 19.56 -20.09 26.05
C VAL A 56 19.15 -21.22 27.01
N ALA A 57 17.90 -21.19 27.48
CA ALA A 57 17.39 -22.19 28.43
C ALA A 57 17.22 -23.58 27.79
N ASP A 58 16.88 -23.60 26.51
CA ASP A 58 16.67 -24.80 25.71
C ASP A 58 17.36 -24.57 24.36
N PRO A 59 18.63 -25.01 24.19
CA PRO A 59 19.41 -24.77 22.98
C PRO A 59 18.81 -25.43 21.73
N PRO A 60 18.77 -24.74 20.57
CA PRO A 60 18.37 -25.36 19.32
C PRO A 60 19.46 -26.32 18.82
N GLN A 61 19.07 -27.32 18.02
CA GLN A 61 20.04 -28.20 17.33
C GLN A 61 20.63 -27.50 16.10
N ILE A 62 19.86 -26.61 15.47
CA ILE A 62 20.24 -25.86 14.29
C ILE A 62 19.86 -24.38 14.46
N ALA A 63 20.74 -23.46 14.05
CA ALA A 63 20.45 -22.02 14.01
C ALA A 63 20.74 -21.46 12.62
N VAL A 64 19.76 -20.77 12.03
CA VAL A 64 19.86 -20.17 10.70
C VAL A 64 19.93 -18.65 10.80
N ALA A 65 21.04 -18.06 10.33
CA ALA A 65 21.18 -16.62 10.19
C ALA A 65 20.85 -16.16 8.75
N THR A 66 19.83 -15.33 8.57
CA THR A 66 19.40 -14.87 7.24
C THR A 66 20.10 -13.60 6.77
N THR A 67 20.40 -12.68 7.69
CA THR A 67 21.00 -11.38 7.36
C THR A 67 22.05 -10.96 8.38
N GLY A 68 23.16 -10.40 7.89
CA GLY A 68 24.24 -9.96 8.77
C GLY A 68 23.93 -8.74 9.64
N ILE A 69 22.98 -7.89 9.25
CA ILE A 69 22.56 -6.76 10.08
C ILE A 69 21.65 -7.23 11.22
N GLY A 70 20.71 -8.14 10.92
CA GLY A 70 19.82 -8.70 11.94
C GLY A 70 20.57 -9.56 12.95
N PHE A 71 21.53 -10.38 12.51
CA PHE A 71 22.35 -11.18 13.41
C PHE A 71 23.23 -10.32 14.33
N ARG A 72 23.93 -9.31 13.79
CA ARG A 72 24.72 -8.38 14.62
C ARG A 72 23.86 -7.63 15.61
N GLY A 73 22.73 -7.08 15.15
CA GLY A 73 21.80 -6.37 16.03
C GLY A 73 21.21 -7.26 17.13
N TRP A 74 21.02 -8.56 16.86
CA TRP A 74 20.61 -9.51 17.88
C TRP A 74 21.69 -9.74 18.94
N MET A 75 22.94 -9.94 18.53
CA MET A 75 24.07 -10.08 19.47
C MET A 75 24.28 -8.80 20.30
N GLU A 76 24.18 -7.63 19.67
CA GLU A 76 24.26 -6.32 20.36
C GLU A 76 23.10 -6.12 21.35
N ALA A 77 21.88 -6.51 20.98
CA ALA A 77 20.73 -6.44 21.88
C ALA A 77 20.89 -7.39 23.08
N ALA A 78 21.38 -8.61 22.84
CA ALA A 78 21.69 -9.58 23.89
C ALA A 78 22.76 -9.08 24.86
N GLU A 79 23.72 -8.28 24.40
CA GLU A 79 24.69 -7.60 25.27
C GLU A 79 24.00 -6.61 26.20
N GLY A 80 23.08 -5.80 25.68
CA GLY A 80 22.26 -4.88 26.49
C GLY A 80 21.42 -5.57 27.56
N TRP A 81 21.00 -6.81 27.33
CA TRP A 81 20.23 -7.61 28.30
C TRP A 81 21.09 -8.47 29.25
N GLY A 82 22.42 -8.42 29.12
CA GLY A 82 23.34 -9.28 29.87
C GLY A 82 23.25 -10.76 29.49
N LEU A 83 22.80 -11.07 28.27
CA LEU A 83 22.62 -12.42 27.73
C LEU A 83 23.67 -12.80 26.67
N ALA A 84 24.55 -11.88 26.28
CA ALA A 84 25.48 -12.09 25.16
C ALA A 84 26.35 -13.35 25.30
N GLU A 85 26.93 -13.59 26.49
CA GLU A 85 27.81 -14.74 26.68
C GLU A 85 27.04 -16.06 26.61
N ASN A 86 25.94 -16.17 27.36
CA ASN A 86 25.08 -17.35 27.33
C ASN A 86 24.55 -17.64 25.92
N LEU A 87 24.17 -16.59 25.17
CA LEU A 87 23.72 -16.74 23.79
C LEU A 87 24.85 -17.20 22.88
N ARG A 88 26.07 -16.66 23.03
CA ARG A 88 27.24 -17.06 22.25
C ARG A 88 27.59 -18.52 22.52
N GLU A 89 27.64 -18.96 23.77
CA GLU A 89 27.89 -20.35 24.15
C GLU A 89 26.82 -21.30 23.57
N THR A 90 25.56 -20.89 23.65
CA THR A 90 24.43 -21.63 23.06
C THR A 90 24.62 -21.78 21.55
N LEU A 91 24.90 -20.69 20.84
CA LEU A 91 25.09 -20.73 19.39
C LEU A 91 26.37 -21.47 18.97
N ALA A 92 27.43 -21.42 19.78
CA ALA A 92 28.70 -22.12 19.53
C ALA A 92 28.55 -23.64 19.59
N SER A 93 27.62 -24.14 20.43
CA SER A 93 27.27 -25.56 20.51
C SER A 93 26.18 -25.98 19.52
N THR A 94 25.64 -25.05 18.74
CA THR A 94 24.58 -25.26 17.74
C THR A 94 25.16 -25.41 16.34
N ARG A 95 24.53 -26.21 15.47
CA ARG A 95 24.86 -26.24 14.03
C ARG A 95 24.39 -24.95 13.35
N MET A 96 25.31 -24.06 13.03
CA MET A 96 24.98 -22.76 12.44
C MET A 96 24.97 -22.77 10.91
N LEU A 97 23.87 -22.34 10.30
CA LEU A 97 23.76 -22.12 8.85
C LEU A 97 23.64 -20.63 8.56
N ALA A 98 24.24 -20.17 7.48
CA ALA A 98 24.15 -18.79 7.02
C ALA A 98 23.48 -18.74 5.65
N ARG A 99 22.49 -17.86 5.44
CA ARG A 99 21.86 -17.67 4.12
C ARG A 99 22.81 -17.07 3.07
N GLY A 100 23.89 -16.42 3.47
CA GLY A 100 24.88 -15.88 2.52
C GLY A 100 26.02 -15.09 3.17
N PRO A 101 26.90 -14.46 2.37
CA PRO A 101 28.16 -13.87 2.83
C PRO A 101 28.01 -12.84 3.94
N LYS A 102 26.94 -12.04 3.93
CA LYS A 102 26.68 -11.05 4.98
C LYS A 102 26.35 -11.69 6.32
N ALA A 103 25.52 -12.73 6.33
CA ALA A 103 25.19 -13.46 7.55
C ALA A 103 26.43 -14.21 8.06
N LYS A 104 27.17 -14.86 7.16
CA LYS A 104 28.46 -15.52 7.46
C LYS A 104 29.48 -14.56 8.08
N GLY A 105 29.63 -13.37 7.52
CA GLY A 105 30.50 -12.32 8.08
C GLY A 105 30.07 -11.90 9.50
N ALA A 106 28.77 -11.79 9.75
CA ALA A 106 28.24 -11.45 11.07
C ALA A 106 28.44 -12.55 12.11
N ILE A 107 28.22 -13.83 11.73
CA ILE A 107 28.50 -14.99 12.59
C ILE A 107 29.97 -14.99 13.02
N ARG A 108 30.89 -14.83 12.06
CA ARG A 108 32.33 -14.82 12.34
C ARG A 108 32.79 -13.63 13.16
N ALA A 109 32.17 -12.47 12.98
CA ALA A 109 32.43 -11.28 13.81
C ALA A 109 31.98 -11.49 15.27
N ALA A 110 31.01 -12.38 15.49
CA ALA A 110 30.62 -12.85 16.82
C ALA A 110 31.46 -14.05 17.28
N GLU A 111 32.61 -14.32 16.67
CA GLU A 111 33.53 -15.42 17.03
C GLU A 111 32.88 -16.82 16.92
N LEU A 112 31.78 -16.92 16.19
CA LEU A 112 31.08 -18.17 15.88
C LEU A 112 31.50 -18.67 14.50
N ARG A 113 31.16 -19.93 14.18
CA ARG A 113 31.47 -20.53 12.88
C ARG A 113 30.23 -21.14 12.25
N GLU A 114 29.97 -20.77 11.01
CA GLU A 114 28.94 -21.43 10.21
C GLU A 114 29.44 -22.80 9.71
N GLU A 115 28.57 -23.81 9.77
CA GLU A 115 28.76 -25.13 9.16
C GLU A 115 28.62 -25.04 7.64
N TRP A 116 27.59 -24.31 7.18
CA TRP A 116 27.25 -24.26 5.77
C TRP A 116 26.57 -22.95 5.35
N SER A 117 26.71 -22.60 4.07
CA SER A 117 26.05 -21.46 3.44
C SER A 117 25.81 -21.74 1.95
N PRO A 118 24.62 -21.41 1.40
CA PRO A 118 24.29 -21.72 0.01
C PRO A 118 25.10 -20.88 -0.97
N ALA A 119 25.39 -21.46 -2.14
CA ALA A 119 26.07 -20.72 -3.21
C ALA A 119 25.15 -19.67 -3.86
N SER A 120 23.83 -19.93 -3.92
CA SER A 120 22.84 -18.98 -4.47
C SER A 120 22.54 -17.79 -3.56
N GLU A 121 23.01 -17.83 -2.32
CA GLU A 121 22.63 -16.89 -1.27
C GLU A 121 21.11 -16.81 -1.04
N SER A 122 20.35 -17.88 -1.30
CA SER A 122 18.88 -17.87 -1.22
C SER A 122 18.36 -18.61 0.02
N SER A 123 17.23 -18.16 0.57
CA SER A 123 16.55 -18.89 1.65
C SER A 123 15.95 -20.21 1.15
N ALA A 124 15.60 -20.31 -0.13
CA ALA A 124 15.09 -21.54 -0.73
C ALA A 124 16.14 -22.67 -0.69
N GLU A 125 17.39 -22.39 -1.07
CA GLU A 125 18.46 -23.40 -1.02
C GLU A 125 18.79 -23.81 0.43
N VAL A 126 18.69 -22.90 1.40
CA VAL A 126 18.82 -23.26 2.83
C VAL A 126 17.70 -24.20 3.25
N LEU A 127 16.47 -23.92 2.84
CA LEU A 127 15.31 -24.75 3.16
C LEU A 127 15.46 -26.14 2.53
N ASP A 128 15.80 -26.24 1.25
CA ASP A 128 16.01 -27.50 0.54
C ASP A 128 17.11 -28.33 1.20
N HIS A 129 18.22 -27.68 1.60
CA HIS A 129 19.32 -28.33 2.32
C HIS A 129 18.87 -28.92 3.67
N LEU A 130 18.07 -28.17 4.43
CA LEU A 130 17.53 -28.65 5.71
C LEU A 130 16.56 -29.81 5.50
N LEU A 131 15.62 -29.69 4.57
CA LEU A 131 14.64 -30.74 4.27
C LEU A 131 15.32 -32.04 3.80
N ALA A 132 16.36 -31.93 2.96
CA ALA A 132 17.14 -33.08 2.50
C ALA A 132 17.90 -33.78 3.64
N ALA A 133 18.28 -33.05 4.69
CA ALA A 133 18.95 -33.61 5.87
C ALA A 133 17.97 -34.29 6.86
N GLY A 134 16.67 -34.04 6.75
CA GLY A 134 15.63 -34.50 7.68
C GLY A 134 15.53 -33.62 8.92
N VAL A 135 14.33 -33.09 9.18
CA VAL A 135 14.08 -32.11 10.26
C VAL A 135 12.99 -32.54 11.26
N GLU A 136 12.46 -33.75 11.15
CA GLU A 136 11.43 -34.25 12.06
C GLU A 136 11.95 -34.31 13.51
N GLY A 137 11.27 -33.63 14.43
CA GLY A 137 11.67 -33.50 15.83
C GLY A 137 12.91 -32.64 16.07
N VAL A 138 13.48 -32.01 15.03
CA VAL A 138 14.65 -31.14 15.16
C VAL A 138 14.21 -29.74 15.53
N ARG A 139 14.82 -29.20 16.59
CA ARG A 139 14.61 -27.82 17.04
C ARG A 139 15.51 -26.86 16.27
N ILE A 140 14.90 -25.94 15.55
CA ILE A 140 15.58 -25.02 14.62
C ILE A 140 15.26 -23.57 14.98
N ALA A 141 16.28 -22.80 15.35
CA ALA A 141 16.16 -21.35 15.50
C ALA A 141 16.35 -20.66 14.13
N VAL A 142 15.43 -19.79 13.74
CA VAL A 142 15.51 -19.08 12.46
C VAL A 142 15.48 -17.58 12.68
N GLN A 143 16.62 -16.91 12.43
CA GLN A 143 16.71 -15.46 12.41
C GLN A 143 15.91 -14.90 11.23
N LEU A 144 14.76 -14.30 11.50
CA LEU A 144 13.85 -13.79 10.47
C LEU A 144 14.32 -12.45 9.89
N HIS A 145 13.96 -12.18 8.64
CA HIS A 145 14.16 -10.88 8.00
C HIS A 145 12.84 -10.09 7.93
N GLY A 146 12.37 -9.55 9.05
CA GLY A 146 11.13 -8.79 9.09
C GLY A 146 10.07 -9.41 9.99
N ALA A 147 8.97 -8.67 10.21
CA ALA A 147 7.82 -9.19 10.92
C ALA A 147 6.85 -9.81 9.92
N THR A 148 6.46 -11.06 10.16
CA THR A 148 5.35 -11.73 9.48
C THR A 148 4.03 -11.24 10.06
N THR A 149 3.11 -10.80 9.20
CA THR A 149 1.71 -10.53 9.57
C THR A 149 0.79 -11.32 8.64
N GLU A 150 -0.51 -11.41 8.96
CA GLU A 150 -1.54 -12.00 8.08
C GLU A 150 -1.46 -11.42 6.64
N TRP A 151 -0.98 -10.19 6.50
CA TRP A 151 -0.91 -9.43 5.25
C TRP A 151 0.52 -9.32 4.70
N GLU A 152 1.50 -9.91 5.37
CA GLU A 152 2.88 -10.07 4.89
C GLU A 152 3.37 -11.49 5.20
N PRO A 153 2.78 -12.51 4.55
CA PRO A 153 3.32 -13.84 4.62
C PRO A 153 4.65 -13.84 3.85
N VAL A 154 5.77 -13.78 4.58
CA VAL A 154 7.05 -14.21 4.01
C VAL A 154 6.84 -15.67 3.56
N PRO A 155 7.31 -16.10 2.36
CA PRO A 155 7.22 -17.50 1.96
C PRO A 155 7.74 -18.35 3.11
N ASP A 156 6.87 -19.20 3.65
CA ASP A 156 6.95 -19.52 5.07
C ASP A 156 8.03 -20.57 5.33
N PHE A 157 9.27 -20.08 5.37
CA PHE A 157 10.47 -20.83 5.72
C PHE A 157 10.27 -21.59 7.04
N CYS A 158 9.52 -21.01 7.98
CA CYS A 158 9.22 -21.62 9.26
C CYS A 158 8.09 -22.66 9.15
N GLU A 159 6.99 -22.39 8.45
CA GLU A 159 5.88 -23.33 8.25
C GLU A 159 6.29 -24.51 7.39
N VAL A 160 7.10 -24.33 6.35
CA VAL A 160 7.61 -25.48 5.56
C VAL A 160 8.42 -26.42 6.47
N LEU A 161 9.29 -25.87 7.33
CA LEU A 161 10.02 -26.67 8.32
C LEU A 161 9.08 -27.33 9.34
N ARG A 162 8.06 -26.61 9.84
CA ARG A 162 7.05 -27.18 10.76
C ARG A 162 6.21 -28.28 10.10
N CYS A 163 5.82 -28.11 8.85
CA CYS A 163 5.12 -29.13 8.06
C CYS A 163 5.97 -30.38 7.86
N ALA A 164 7.30 -30.23 7.82
CA ALA A 164 8.26 -31.33 7.82
C ALA A 164 8.58 -31.90 9.22
N GLY A 165 7.87 -31.45 10.26
CA GLY A 165 7.96 -31.98 11.62
C GLY A 165 8.99 -31.29 12.53
N ALA A 166 9.58 -30.17 12.10
CA ALA A 166 10.55 -29.43 12.92
C ALA A 166 9.89 -28.61 14.04
N ASP A 167 10.57 -28.48 15.17
CA ASP A 167 10.24 -27.48 16.19
C ASP A 167 10.95 -26.16 15.85
N VAL A 168 10.21 -25.22 15.27
CA VAL A 168 10.80 -23.98 14.73
C VAL A 168 10.61 -22.81 15.68
N VAL A 169 11.73 -22.26 16.17
CA VAL A 169 11.80 -21.06 16.98
C VAL A 169 12.15 -19.84 16.11
N PRO A 170 11.18 -18.99 15.74
CA PRO A 170 11.47 -17.77 15.00
C PRO A 170 12.17 -16.73 15.89
N VAL A 171 13.25 -16.12 15.38
CA VAL A 171 13.99 -15.05 16.06
C VAL A 171 13.76 -13.74 15.29
N PRO A 172 12.81 -12.90 15.71
CA PRO A 172 12.37 -11.74 14.95
C PRO A 172 13.30 -10.53 15.18
N VAL A 173 14.29 -10.35 14.30
CA VAL A 173 15.30 -9.27 14.42
C VAL A 173 14.96 -8.01 13.61
N TYR A 174 13.68 -7.83 13.30
CA TYR A 174 13.12 -6.61 12.74
C TYR A 174 11.63 -6.59 13.05
N ARG A 175 11.29 -6.03 14.22
CA ARG A 175 9.90 -5.88 14.63
C ARG A 175 9.41 -4.46 14.44
N TRP A 176 8.16 -4.38 14.07
CA TRP A 176 7.41 -3.14 14.06
C TRP A 176 6.12 -3.38 14.81
N VAL A 177 5.63 -2.32 15.44
CA VAL A 177 4.30 -2.25 16.03
C VAL A 177 3.61 -1.05 15.41
N PRO A 178 2.28 -1.00 15.39
CA PRO A 178 1.63 0.25 15.03
C PRO A 178 1.98 1.35 16.06
N PRO A 179 1.85 2.64 15.71
CA PRO A 179 2.09 3.72 16.66
C PRO A 179 1.15 3.66 17.88
N ASP A 180 1.57 4.28 18.98
CA ASP A 180 0.79 4.31 20.22
C ASP A 180 -0.49 5.13 20.04
N ASP A 181 -0.40 6.28 19.34
CA ASP A 181 -1.57 7.04 18.88
C ASP A 181 -2.10 6.49 17.55
N ARG A 182 -3.32 5.93 17.60
CA ARG A 182 -4.03 5.36 16.44
C ARG A 182 -4.92 6.37 15.72
N VAL A 183 -5.21 7.52 16.32
CA VAL A 183 -6.18 8.50 15.80
C VAL A 183 -5.82 8.99 14.38
N PRO A 184 -4.55 9.27 14.04
CA PRO A 184 -4.20 9.67 12.67
C PRO A 184 -4.53 8.61 11.63
N MET A 185 -4.29 7.33 11.96
CA MET A 185 -4.58 6.22 11.04
C MET A 185 -6.08 6.01 10.89
N ASP A 186 -6.85 6.11 11.97
CA ASP A 186 -8.32 6.01 11.93
C ASP A 186 -8.92 7.09 11.02
N ARG A 187 -8.48 8.35 11.18
CA ARG A 187 -8.90 9.45 10.31
C ARG A 187 -8.48 9.25 8.85
N MET A 188 -7.31 8.67 8.60
CA MET A 188 -6.88 8.35 7.25
C MET A 188 -7.76 7.26 6.63
N ILE A 189 -8.07 6.19 7.37
CA ILE A 189 -8.97 5.10 6.95
C ILE A 189 -10.36 5.66 6.64
N GLU A 190 -10.95 6.45 7.54
CA GLU A 190 -12.23 7.14 7.30
C GLU A 190 -12.16 8.04 6.06
N GLY A 191 -11.07 8.77 5.89
CA GLY A 191 -10.83 9.62 4.73
C GLY A 191 -10.71 8.84 3.42
N VAL A 192 -10.18 7.61 3.45
CA VAL A 192 -10.18 6.71 2.30
C VAL A 192 -11.59 6.22 1.99
N VAL A 193 -12.30 5.68 2.98
CA VAL A 193 -13.67 5.14 2.83
C VAL A 193 -14.61 6.20 2.26
N THR A 194 -14.52 7.43 2.79
CA THR A 194 -15.35 8.56 2.33
C THR A 194 -14.86 9.21 1.05
N SER A 195 -13.73 8.74 0.48
CA SER A 195 -13.05 9.34 -0.67
C SER A 195 -12.72 10.83 -0.47
N ALA A 196 -12.35 11.20 0.76
CA ALA A 196 -11.79 12.50 1.11
C ALA A 196 -10.31 12.61 0.74
N LEU A 197 -9.62 11.46 0.57
CA LEU A 197 -8.29 11.36 -0.01
C LEU A 197 -8.41 10.96 -1.49
N ASP A 198 -7.49 11.45 -2.31
CA ASP A 198 -7.33 11.05 -3.71
C ASP A 198 -6.28 9.94 -3.87
N CYS A 199 -5.32 9.87 -2.95
CA CYS A 199 -4.22 8.92 -2.97
C CYS A 199 -3.77 8.58 -1.55
N VAL A 200 -3.28 7.35 -1.35
CA VAL A 200 -2.49 6.96 -0.18
C VAL A 200 -1.16 6.42 -0.66
N THR A 201 -0.07 6.93 -0.09
CA THR A 201 1.29 6.48 -0.44
C THR A 201 1.79 5.45 0.57
N PHE A 202 2.44 4.40 0.07
CA PHE A 202 3.04 3.33 0.86
C PHE A 202 4.51 3.14 0.48
N THR A 203 5.38 3.12 1.49
CA THR A 203 6.84 2.98 1.30
C THR A 203 7.38 1.64 1.79
N SER A 204 6.53 0.80 2.36
CA SER A 204 6.88 -0.54 2.84
C SER A 204 5.62 -1.42 2.95
N ALA A 205 5.76 -2.72 2.76
CA ALA A 205 4.66 -3.67 2.98
C ALA A 205 4.10 -3.64 4.43
N PRO A 206 4.91 -3.38 5.48
CA PRO A 206 4.41 -3.14 6.84
C PRO A 206 3.43 -1.99 6.97
N ALA A 207 3.58 -0.94 6.17
CA ALA A 207 2.67 0.19 6.22
C ALA A 207 1.30 -0.20 5.65
N VAL A 208 1.29 -1.04 4.61
CA VAL A 208 0.07 -1.62 4.05
C VAL A 208 -0.59 -2.55 5.05
N ALA A 209 0.15 -3.53 5.57
CA ALA A 209 -0.34 -4.50 6.54
C ALA A 209 -0.94 -3.82 7.78
N SER A 210 -0.23 -2.85 8.36
CA SER A 210 -0.71 -2.12 9.54
C SER A 210 -2.02 -1.37 9.28
N MET A 211 -2.14 -0.70 8.12
CA MET A 211 -3.38 -0.02 7.74
C MET A 211 -4.54 -1.01 7.52
N LEU A 212 -4.30 -2.14 6.86
CA LEU A 212 -5.32 -3.17 6.62
C LEU A 212 -5.78 -3.83 7.93
N MET A 213 -4.85 -4.15 8.83
CA MET A 213 -5.17 -4.66 10.18
C MET A 213 -6.03 -3.65 10.94
N ARG A 214 -5.65 -2.36 10.93
CA ARG A 214 -6.44 -1.33 11.61
C ARG A 214 -7.83 -1.14 10.98
N ALA A 215 -7.94 -1.24 9.66
CA ALA A 215 -9.23 -1.19 8.97
C ALA A 215 -10.10 -2.40 9.33
N LYS A 216 -9.50 -3.59 9.50
CA LYS A 216 -10.20 -4.80 9.98
C LYS A 216 -10.68 -4.63 11.43
N GLU A 217 -9.82 -4.15 12.33
CA GLU A 217 -10.15 -3.87 13.73
C GLU A 217 -11.33 -2.89 13.87
N THR A 218 -11.42 -1.90 12.99
CA THR A 218 -12.47 -0.87 13.00
C THR A 218 -13.68 -1.23 12.14
N GLY A 219 -13.71 -2.42 11.53
CA GLY A 219 -14.82 -2.88 10.68
C GLY A 219 -14.94 -2.15 9.33
N LEU A 220 -13.91 -1.42 8.91
CA LEU A 220 -13.88 -0.60 7.69
C LEU A 220 -13.08 -1.22 6.54
N LEU A 221 -12.56 -2.44 6.71
CA LEU A 221 -11.71 -3.11 5.71
C LEU A 221 -12.33 -3.12 4.31
N GLU A 222 -13.56 -3.61 4.15
CA GLU A 222 -14.22 -3.66 2.84
C GLU A 222 -14.43 -2.27 2.23
N GLY A 223 -14.74 -1.27 3.07
CA GLY A 223 -14.86 0.12 2.64
C GLY A 223 -13.54 0.67 2.09
N VAL A 224 -12.41 0.36 2.75
CA VAL A 224 -11.07 0.74 2.32
C VAL A 224 -10.73 0.07 0.99
N LEU A 225 -10.91 -1.25 0.88
CA LEU A 225 -10.62 -2.01 -0.33
C LEU A 225 -11.44 -1.49 -1.51
N GLN A 226 -12.74 -1.26 -1.32
CA GLN A 226 -13.61 -0.75 -2.38
C GLN A 226 -13.23 0.67 -2.82
N ALA A 227 -12.85 1.53 -1.88
CA ALA A 227 -12.38 2.88 -2.19
C ALA A 227 -11.06 2.84 -2.99
N MET A 228 -10.12 1.99 -2.59
CA MET A 228 -8.82 1.85 -3.28
C MET A 228 -8.93 1.18 -4.66
N ARG A 229 -9.93 0.31 -4.87
CA ARG A 229 -10.22 -0.28 -6.19
C ARG A 229 -10.72 0.74 -7.22
N SER A 230 -11.20 1.91 -6.79
CA SER A 230 -11.93 2.82 -7.67
C SER A 230 -11.51 4.27 -7.58
N ARG A 231 -11.57 4.90 -6.40
CA ARG A 231 -11.52 6.35 -6.22
C ARG A 231 -10.21 6.85 -5.63
N VAL A 232 -9.60 6.05 -4.77
CA VAL A 232 -8.38 6.42 -4.05
C VAL A 232 -7.23 5.63 -4.64
N LEU A 233 -6.18 6.30 -5.10
CA LEU A 233 -5.00 5.62 -5.65
C LEU A 233 -4.10 5.09 -4.52
N PRO A 234 -3.89 3.77 -4.38
CA PRO A 234 -2.76 3.28 -3.60
C PRO A 234 -1.48 3.39 -4.43
N ALA A 235 -0.59 4.28 -4.03
CA ALA A 235 0.70 4.51 -4.68
C ALA A 235 1.83 3.86 -3.85
N CYS A 236 2.36 2.75 -4.35
CA CYS A 236 3.40 1.98 -3.68
C CYS A 236 4.77 2.36 -4.23
N VAL A 237 5.81 2.32 -3.38
CA VAL A 237 7.18 2.64 -3.82
C VAL A 237 7.77 1.57 -4.75
N GLY A 238 7.26 0.33 -4.69
CA GLY A 238 7.71 -0.80 -5.50
C GLY A 238 6.88 -2.06 -5.27
N PRO A 239 7.19 -3.16 -5.99
CA PRO A 239 6.33 -4.35 -6.09
C PRO A 239 6.14 -5.09 -4.76
N ILE A 240 7.18 -5.19 -3.93
CA ILE A 240 7.06 -5.82 -2.60
C ILE A 240 6.07 -5.07 -1.71
N THR A 241 6.04 -3.73 -1.79
CA THR A 241 5.05 -2.92 -1.05
C THR A 241 3.65 -3.03 -1.62
N ALA A 242 3.51 -3.33 -2.92
CA ALA A 242 2.22 -3.46 -3.58
C ALA A 242 1.56 -4.82 -3.34
N ALA A 243 2.34 -5.88 -3.19
CA ALA A 243 1.88 -7.26 -3.16
C ALA A 243 0.66 -7.51 -2.24
N PRO A 244 0.62 -7.03 -0.97
CA PRO A 244 -0.54 -7.31 -0.11
C PRO A 244 -1.86 -6.70 -0.61
N LEU A 245 -1.79 -5.55 -1.30
CA LEU A 245 -2.98 -4.94 -1.90
C LEU A 245 -3.40 -5.67 -3.17
N GLU A 246 -2.43 -6.07 -3.99
CA GLU A 246 -2.67 -6.77 -5.25
C GLU A 246 -3.27 -8.17 -5.04
N GLU A 247 -2.82 -8.89 -4.00
CA GLU A 247 -3.40 -10.16 -3.56
C GLU A 247 -4.89 -10.02 -3.18
N LEU A 248 -5.31 -8.85 -2.70
CA LEU A 248 -6.70 -8.52 -2.39
C LEU A 248 -7.47 -7.91 -3.57
N GLY A 249 -6.91 -7.98 -4.78
CA GLY A 249 -7.51 -7.45 -6.00
C GLY A 249 -7.60 -5.92 -5.99
N VAL A 250 -6.74 -5.23 -5.24
CA VAL A 250 -6.63 -3.77 -5.27
C VAL A 250 -5.53 -3.37 -6.26
N PRO A 251 -5.86 -2.69 -7.37
CA PRO A 251 -4.86 -2.24 -8.33
C PRO A 251 -3.99 -1.14 -7.71
N THR A 252 -2.67 -1.31 -7.77
CA THR A 252 -1.70 -0.31 -7.30
C THR A 252 -1.04 0.45 -8.45
N SER A 253 -0.31 1.51 -8.12
CA SER A 253 0.61 2.14 -9.05
C SER A 253 1.96 2.38 -8.37
N MET A 254 3.04 2.31 -9.14
CA MET A 254 4.40 2.46 -8.61
C MET A 254 5.35 3.10 -9.63
N PRO A 255 6.40 3.83 -9.18
CA PRO A 255 7.43 4.34 -10.06
C PRO A 255 8.36 3.22 -10.55
N GLY A 256 9.03 3.42 -11.69
CA GLY A 256 10.05 2.50 -12.18
C GLY A 256 11.32 2.39 -11.31
N ARG A 257 11.49 3.25 -10.30
CA ARG A 257 12.57 3.15 -9.31
C ARG A 257 12.01 3.38 -7.91
N ALA A 258 12.34 2.49 -6.98
CA ALA A 258 11.91 2.55 -5.59
C ALA A 258 12.64 3.64 -4.78
N ARG A 259 12.31 4.92 -5.03
CA ARG A 259 12.85 6.10 -4.32
C ARG A 259 11.73 7.10 -4.03
N LEU A 260 11.81 7.81 -2.90
CA LEU A 260 10.79 8.80 -2.50
C LEU A 260 10.56 9.89 -3.56
N GLY A 261 11.63 10.46 -4.12
CA GLY A 261 11.52 11.44 -5.20
C GLY A 261 10.85 10.89 -6.47
N ALA A 262 11.06 9.61 -6.78
CA ALA A 262 10.41 8.96 -7.90
C ALA A 262 8.93 8.69 -7.62
N LEU A 263 8.59 8.25 -6.40
CA LEU A 263 7.20 8.06 -5.96
C LEU A 263 6.43 9.39 -5.99
N ALA A 264 7.00 10.46 -5.44
CA ALA A 264 6.36 11.78 -5.44
C ALA A 264 6.11 12.31 -6.86
N ARG A 265 7.07 12.10 -7.78
CA ARG A 265 6.89 12.45 -9.19
C ARG A 265 5.81 11.60 -9.86
N HIS A 266 5.83 10.28 -9.61
CA HIS A 266 4.83 9.34 -10.13
C HIS A 266 3.41 9.74 -9.72
N VAL A 267 3.18 10.02 -8.44
CA VAL A 267 1.87 10.49 -7.94
C VAL A 267 1.44 11.79 -8.60
N ALA A 268 2.37 12.72 -8.83
CA ALA A 268 2.11 13.99 -9.51
C ALA A 268 1.75 13.85 -11.00
N GLU A 269 2.15 12.75 -11.63
CA GLU A 269 1.80 12.42 -13.01
C GLU A 269 0.49 11.63 -13.09
N GLU A 270 0.26 10.68 -12.17
CA GLU A 270 -0.89 9.78 -12.19
C GLU A 270 -2.20 10.41 -11.73
N LEU A 271 -2.18 11.22 -10.67
CA LEU A 271 -3.41 11.81 -10.13
C LEU A 271 -4.13 12.71 -11.14
N PRO A 272 -3.44 13.63 -11.85
CA PRO A 272 -4.08 14.44 -12.90
C PRO A 272 -4.60 13.63 -14.08
N ARG A 273 -4.01 12.47 -14.40
CA ARG A 273 -4.49 11.58 -15.47
C ARG A 273 -5.77 10.86 -15.08
N ARG A 274 -5.89 10.47 -13.81
CA ARG A 274 -7.07 9.78 -13.25
C ARG A 274 -8.22 10.71 -12.89
N ALA A 275 -7.96 12.02 -12.84
CA ALA A 275 -8.96 13.03 -12.56
C ALA A 275 -10.11 13.00 -13.58
N ASN A 276 -11.32 12.77 -13.10
CA ASN A 276 -12.53 12.90 -13.90
C ASN A 276 -12.70 14.35 -14.37
N ARG A 277 -13.04 14.54 -15.65
CA ARG A 277 -13.46 15.83 -16.20
C ARG A 277 -14.91 15.73 -16.63
N ILE A 278 -15.75 16.56 -16.02
CA ILE A 278 -17.20 16.56 -16.23
C ILE A 278 -17.58 17.93 -16.78
N HIS A 279 -18.12 17.97 -17.99
CA HIS A 279 -18.66 19.19 -18.59
C HIS A 279 -20.12 19.35 -18.19
N ALA A 280 -20.43 20.39 -17.42
CA ALA A 280 -21.78 20.65 -16.95
C ALA A 280 -22.13 22.14 -16.94
N ALA A 281 -23.21 22.48 -17.64
CA ALA A 281 -23.70 23.84 -17.82
C ALA A 281 -22.63 24.81 -18.36
N GLY A 282 -21.79 24.35 -19.29
CA GLY A 282 -20.72 25.13 -19.93
C GLY A 282 -19.44 25.26 -19.10
N HIS A 283 -19.29 24.49 -18.02
CA HIS A 283 -18.13 24.52 -17.13
C HIS A 283 -17.44 23.16 -17.07
N GLU A 284 -16.10 23.15 -17.02
CA GLU A 284 -15.32 21.95 -16.74
C GLU A 284 -15.20 21.77 -15.22
N LEU A 285 -15.79 20.69 -14.71
CA LEU A 285 -15.73 20.30 -13.31
C LEU A 285 -14.82 19.10 -13.14
N SER A 286 -13.98 19.14 -12.11
CA SER A 286 -13.14 18.01 -11.75
C SER A 286 -13.20 17.81 -10.24
N VAL A 287 -13.86 16.72 -9.81
CA VAL A 287 -14.01 16.38 -8.39
C VAL A 287 -12.69 15.82 -7.85
N ARG A 288 -12.29 16.31 -6.67
CA ARG A 288 -11.14 15.85 -5.88
C ARG A 288 -11.63 15.34 -4.52
N GLY A 289 -10.73 14.84 -3.69
CA GLY A 289 -11.06 14.33 -2.36
C GLY A 289 -11.69 15.40 -1.45
N GLY A 290 -11.10 16.59 -1.43
CA GLY A 290 -11.56 17.69 -0.56
C GLY A 290 -12.22 18.88 -1.26
N CYS A 291 -12.19 18.93 -2.59
CA CYS A 291 -12.64 20.10 -3.34
C CYS A 291 -13.18 19.75 -4.73
N VAL A 292 -13.65 20.76 -5.45
CA VAL A 292 -13.97 20.66 -6.87
C VAL A 292 -13.16 21.72 -7.61
N VAL A 293 -12.47 21.34 -8.67
CA VAL A 293 -11.87 22.30 -9.59
C VAL A 293 -12.91 22.68 -10.63
N VAL A 294 -13.18 23.98 -10.79
CA VAL A 294 -14.14 24.54 -11.75
C VAL A 294 -13.37 25.48 -12.66
N ASP A 295 -13.27 25.15 -13.95
CA ASP A 295 -12.52 25.92 -14.96
C ASP A 295 -11.09 26.27 -14.49
N GLY A 296 -10.40 25.29 -13.91
CA GLY A 296 -9.04 25.46 -13.37
C GLY A 296 -8.95 26.23 -12.04
N SER A 297 -10.07 26.61 -11.42
CA SER A 297 -10.12 27.26 -10.10
C SER A 297 -10.53 26.27 -9.01
N VAL A 298 -9.72 26.14 -7.96
CA VAL A 298 -10.04 25.27 -6.81
C VAL A 298 -11.17 25.88 -5.98
N ARG A 299 -12.29 25.16 -5.87
CA ARG A 299 -13.44 25.51 -5.02
C ARG A 299 -13.49 24.56 -3.82
N GLN A 300 -13.09 25.06 -2.66
CA GLN A 300 -13.21 24.31 -1.41
C GLN A 300 -14.68 24.19 -1.00
N LEU A 301 -15.08 23.00 -0.58
CA LEU A 301 -16.45 22.69 -0.20
C LEU A 301 -16.46 22.05 1.19
N ALA A 302 -17.48 22.38 1.99
CA ALA A 302 -17.69 21.73 3.29
C ALA A 302 -18.02 20.22 3.11
N PRO A 303 -17.89 19.39 4.17
CA PRO A 303 -18.08 17.94 4.08
C PRO A 303 -19.43 17.50 3.48
N ALA A 304 -20.53 18.11 3.90
CA ALA A 304 -21.87 17.79 3.38
C ALA A 304 -22.02 18.09 1.88
N PRO A 305 -21.74 19.32 1.38
CA PRO A 305 -21.68 19.60 -0.06
C PRO A 305 -20.74 18.68 -0.85
N MET A 306 -19.56 18.33 -0.32
CA MET A 306 -18.65 17.38 -0.97
C MET A 306 -19.25 15.98 -1.11
N ALA A 307 -19.93 15.49 -0.06
CA ALA A 307 -20.58 14.20 -0.10
C ALA A 307 -21.68 14.15 -1.19
N LEU A 308 -22.50 15.20 -1.27
CA LEU A 308 -23.50 15.36 -2.33
C LEU A 308 -22.85 15.43 -3.72
N MET A 309 -21.77 16.20 -3.88
CA MET A 309 -21.06 16.28 -5.16
C MET A 309 -20.50 14.91 -5.59
N ARG A 310 -19.91 14.15 -4.66
CA ARG A 310 -19.40 12.80 -4.94
C ARG A 310 -20.50 11.80 -5.29
N ALA A 311 -21.68 11.94 -4.69
CA ALA A 311 -22.84 11.13 -5.03
C ALA A 311 -23.33 11.43 -6.46
N LEU A 312 -23.45 12.72 -6.81
CA LEU A 312 -23.86 13.16 -8.15
C LEU A 312 -22.81 12.82 -9.23
N ALA A 313 -21.53 12.92 -8.90
CA ALA A 313 -20.43 12.62 -9.82
C ALA A 313 -20.16 11.12 -10.00
N ARG A 314 -20.77 10.24 -9.18
CA ARG A 314 -20.62 8.78 -9.32
C ARG A 314 -21.14 8.30 -10.68
N GLN A 315 -22.24 8.86 -11.14
CA GLN A 315 -22.81 8.63 -12.47
C GLN A 315 -23.31 9.98 -13.01
N PRO A 316 -22.42 10.80 -13.59
CA PRO A 316 -22.75 12.14 -14.04
C PRO A 316 -23.97 12.13 -14.97
N GLY A 317 -24.90 13.07 -14.79
CA GLY A 317 -26.13 13.16 -15.58
C GLY A 317 -27.28 12.27 -15.13
N ARG A 318 -27.04 11.22 -14.33
CA ARG A 318 -28.10 10.42 -13.71
C ARG A 318 -28.77 11.21 -12.59
N VAL A 319 -30.10 11.07 -12.49
CA VAL A 319 -30.87 11.61 -11.36
C VAL A 319 -30.63 10.74 -10.14
N VAL A 320 -30.14 11.35 -9.07
CA VAL A 320 -29.97 10.77 -7.74
C VAL A 320 -31.16 11.22 -6.89
N SER A 321 -31.80 10.27 -6.21
CA SER A 321 -32.97 10.55 -5.38
C SER A 321 -32.61 11.36 -4.14
N ARG A 322 -33.59 12.00 -3.50
CA ARG A 322 -33.35 12.71 -2.23
C ARG A 322 -32.94 11.75 -1.12
N GLU A 323 -33.52 10.56 -1.09
CA GLU A 323 -33.22 9.50 -0.13
C GLU A 323 -31.76 9.03 -0.27
N ASP A 324 -31.31 8.74 -1.50
CA ASP A 324 -29.93 8.35 -1.76
C ASP A 324 -28.93 9.46 -1.39
N LEU A 325 -29.30 10.72 -1.60
CA LEU A 325 -28.47 11.87 -1.23
C LEU A 325 -28.43 12.09 0.28
N LEU A 326 -29.55 11.84 0.97
CA LEU A 326 -29.64 11.91 2.43
C LEU A 326 -28.76 10.84 3.07
N ALA A 327 -28.84 9.59 2.56
CA ALA A 327 -27.99 8.50 3.00
C ALA A 327 -26.49 8.74 2.78
N ALA A 328 -26.13 9.62 1.84
CA ALA A 328 -24.75 10.02 1.58
C ALA A 328 -24.23 11.15 2.49
N LEU A 329 -25.12 11.88 3.19
CA LEU A 329 -24.71 13.01 4.03
C LEU A 329 -24.05 12.53 5.35
N PRO A 330 -22.97 13.20 5.78
CA PRO A 330 -22.38 12.91 7.08
C PRO A 330 -23.34 13.31 8.22
N GLY A 331 -23.55 12.43 9.20
CA GLY A 331 -24.36 12.69 10.39
C GLY A 331 -25.76 12.05 10.43
N GLY A 332 -26.17 11.28 9.41
CA GLY A 332 -27.29 10.33 9.50
C GLY A 332 -28.63 10.91 9.95
N GLY A 333 -29.04 12.06 9.41
CA GLY A 333 -30.35 12.65 9.71
C GLY A 333 -31.44 12.17 8.77
N ASP A 334 -32.68 12.10 9.25
CA ASP A 334 -33.88 11.74 8.46
C ASP A 334 -34.56 12.95 7.78
N ASP A 335 -34.00 14.15 7.96
CA ASP A 335 -34.62 15.38 7.47
C ASP A 335 -34.26 15.65 6.00
N THR A 336 -35.27 15.57 5.14
CA THR A 336 -35.14 15.90 3.71
C THR A 336 -34.69 17.35 3.48
N HIS A 337 -34.95 18.26 4.42
CA HIS A 337 -34.49 19.65 4.37
C HIS A 337 -32.96 19.79 4.44
N ALA A 338 -32.27 18.78 4.99
CA ALA A 338 -30.82 18.71 5.00
C ALA A 338 -30.24 18.60 3.57
N VAL A 339 -30.88 17.81 2.69
CA VAL A 339 -30.47 17.68 1.29
C VAL A 339 -30.66 19.00 0.54
N GLU A 340 -31.79 19.67 0.74
CA GLU A 340 -32.08 20.94 0.06
C GLU A 340 -31.08 22.03 0.46
N THR A 341 -30.81 22.15 1.77
CA THR A 341 -29.80 23.06 2.31
C THR A 341 -28.40 22.70 1.82
N GLY A 342 -28.07 21.40 1.78
CA GLY A 342 -26.80 20.91 1.26
C GLY A 342 -26.60 21.22 -0.22
N ILE A 343 -27.62 21.05 -1.06
CA ILE A 343 -27.59 21.39 -2.48
C ILE A 343 -27.47 22.90 -2.69
N ALA A 344 -28.18 23.71 -1.89
CA ALA A 344 -28.04 25.16 -1.96
C ALA A 344 -26.60 25.60 -1.65
N ARG A 345 -25.99 25.04 -0.60
CA ARG A 345 -24.58 25.28 -0.25
C ARG A 345 -23.61 24.75 -1.31
N LEU A 346 -23.88 23.59 -1.91
CA LEU A 346 -23.09 23.05 -3.02
C LEU A 346 -23.09 24.00 -4.22
N ARG A 347 -24.27 24.45 -4.66
CA ARG A 347 -24.40 25.41 -5.77
C ARG A 347 -23.64 26.70 -5.50
N ALA A 348 -23.77 27.25 -4.29
CA ALA A 348 -23.06 28.46 -3.89
C ALA A 348 -21.53 28.25 -3.89
N GLY A 349 -21.06 27.14 -3.31
CA GLY A 349 -19.63 26.83 -3.21
C GLY A 349 -18.96 26.56 -4.57
N LEU A 350 -19.68 25.97 -5.53
CA LEU A 350 -19.17 25.78 -6.89
C LEU A 350 -19.03 27.11 -7.65
N GLY A 351 -19.87 28.10 -7.34
CA GLY A 351 -19.98 29.34 -8.11
C GLY A 351 -20.70 29.17 -9.46
N THR A 352 -21.17 27.96 -9.78
CA THR A 352 -21.83 27.59 -11.04
C THR A 352 -23.15 26.85 -10.76
N PRO A 353 -24.17 27.54 -10.21
CA PRO A 353 -25.37 26.89 -9.66
C PRO A 353 -26.16 26.05 -10.67
N LYS A 354 -26.06 26.38 -11.96
CA LYS A 354 -26.71 25.68 -13.07
C LYS A 354 -26.13 24.27 -13.32
N ALA A 355 -24.90 24.01 -12.89
CA ALA A 355 -24.28 22.68 -13.02
C ALA A 355 -25.02 21.60 -12.21
N ILE A 356 -25.73 21.99 -11.14
CA ILE A 356 -26.60 21.10 -10.38
C ILE A 356 -28.05 21.36 -10.79
N GLN A 357 -28.68 20.43 -11.50
CA GLN A 357 -30.08 20.53 -11.91
C GLN A 357 -31.00 19.87 -10.89
N THR A 358 -32.08 20.57 -10.51
CA THR A 358 -33.19 19.96 -9.78
C THR A 358 -34.12 19.27 -10.77
N VAL A 359 -34.42 18.00 -10.55
CA VAL A 359 -35.47 17.26 -11.27
C VAL A 359 -36.68 17.15 -10.36
N VAL A 360 -37.73 17.88 -10.71
CA VAL A 360 -38.96 18.02 -9.92
C VAL A 360 -39.49 16.64 -9.52
N LYS A 361 -39.79 16.48 -8.22
CA LYS A 361 -40.28 15.23 -7.58
C LYS A 361 -39.35 14.01 -7.68
N ARG A 362 -38.18 14.09 -8.33
CA ARG A 362 -37.28 12.93 -8.51
C ARG A 362 -35.95 13.07 -7.78
N GLY A 363 -35.37 14.27 -7.73
CA GLY A 363 -34.09 14.51 -7.04
C GLY A 363 -33.20 15.49 -7.79
N TYR A 364 -31.90 15.20 -7.85
CA TYR A 364 -30.89 16.10 -8.41
C TYR A 364 -29.94 15.37 -9.36
N ARG A 365 -29.36 16.08 -10.32
CA ARG A 365 -28.34 15.55 -11.23
C ARG A 365 -27.32 16.62 -11.63
N LEU A 366 -26.17 16.19 -12.16
CA LEU A 366 -25.29 17.08 -12.90
C LEU A 366 -25.93 17.42 -14.26
N ALA A 367 -25.97 18.71 -14.59
CA ALA A 367 -26.51 19.22 -15.85
C ALA A 367 -25.46 19.06 -16.95
N LEU A 368 -25.23 17.82 -17.40
CA LEU A 368 -24.24 17.55 -18.43
C LEU A 368 -24.52 18.35 -19.69
N ASP A 369 -23.45 18.89 -20.26
CA ASP A 369 -23.53 19.50 -21.57
C ASP A 369 -23.81 18.39 -22.61
N PRO A 370 -24.58 18.68 -23.67
CA PRO A 370 -24.74 17.74 -24.76
C PRO A 370 -23.34 17.33 -25.25
N ALA A 371 -23.05 16.03 -25.26
CA ALA A 371 -21.83 15.58 -25.90
C ALA A 371 -21.89 16.07 -27.35
N GLU A 372 -20.93 16.89 -27.76
CA GLU A 372 -20.71 17.14 -29.18
C GLU A 372 -20.42 15.76 -29.79
N CYS A 373 -21.43 15.17 -30.43
CA CYS A 373 -21.20 14.09 -31.36
C CYS A 373 -20.41 14.72 -32.50
N VAL A 374 -19.09 14.65 -32.41
CA VAL A 374 -18.24 14.81 -33.60
C VAL A 374 -18.60 13.62 -34.47
N ASP A 375 -19.51 13.85 -35.41
CA ASP A 375 -19.84 12.90 -36.45
C ASP A 375 -18.58 12.66 -37.28
N ASN A 376 -17.90 11.55 -37.01
CA ASN A 376 -16.73 11.14 -37.77
C ASN A 376 -17.14 10.46 -39.10
N SER A 377 -18.25 10.89 -39.70
CA SER A 377 -18.74 10.43 -41.02
C SER A 377 -18.02 11.10 -42.19
N THR A 378 -16.73 11.40 -42.07
CA THR A 378 -15.89 11.56 -43.27
C THR A 378 -15.40 10.19 -43.69
N ARG A 379 -16.22 9.50 -44.51
CA ARG A 379 -15.79 8.36 -45.32
C ARG A 379 -14.50 8.75 -46.07
N PRO A 380 -13.39 8.02 -45.94
CA PRO A 380 -12.26 8.21 -46.83
C PRO A 380 -12.65 7.75 -48.26
N PRO A 381 -12.17 8.43 -49.31
CA PRO A 381 -12.49 8.05 -50.68
C PRO A 381 -11.90 6.68 -51.01
N VAL A 382 -12.70 5.85 -51.64
CA VAL A 382 -12.31 4.55 -52.19
C VAL A 382 -11.30 4.78 -53.32
N GLY A 383 -10.09 4.22 -53.21
CA GLY A 383 -9.05 4.39 -54.22
C GLY A 383 -7.94 3.34 -54.16
N TYR A 384 -8.19 2.24 -54.88
CA TYR A 384 -7.24 1.36 -55.58
C TYR A 384 -6.13 0.62 -54.80
N ALA A 385 -6.24 -0.72 -54.80
CA ALA A 385 -5.14 -1.64 -54.51
C ALA A 385 -4.17 -1.74 -55.70
N PRO A 386 -2.93 -2.21 -55.46
CA PRO A 386 -2.56 -3.42 -56.19
C PRO A 386 -2.00 -4.51 -55.28
N SER A 387 -2.39 -5.71 -55.65
CA SER A 387 -1.87 -7.02 -55.26
C SER A 387 -0.34 -7.08 -55.24
N LEU A 388 0.22 -7.84 -54.29
CA LEU A 388 1.33 -8.79 -54.50
C LEU A 388 1.54 -9.63 -53.23
N ARG A 389 1.24 -10.92 -53.33
CA ARG A 389 1.83 -12.02 -52.57
C ARG A 389 2.23 -13.09 -53.60
N PRO A 390 3.03 -14.11 -53.28
CA PRO A 390 3.95 -14.28 -52.12
C PRO A 390 5.32 -14.86 -52.55
N GLN A 391 6.34 -14.78 -51.70
CA GLN A 391 7.39 -15.82 -51.67
C GLN A 391 7.82 -16.13 -50.22
N ARG A 392 7.64 -17.41 -49.85
CA ARG A 392 8.28 -18.06 -48.70
C ARG A 392 9.73 -18.39 -49.07
N PRO A 393 10.60 -18.59 -48.06
CA PRO A 393 11.41 -19.80 -48.06
C PRO A 393 11.27 -20.64 -46.79
N ALA A 394 11.69 -21.89 -46.96
CA ALA A 394 11.45 -23.11 -46.20
C ALA A 394 12.20 -23.22 -44.84
N PRO A 395 11.89 -24.24 -44.00
CA PRO A 395 12.47 -24.41 -42.68
C PRO A 395 13.81 -25.16 -42.75
N MET A 396 14.74 -24.84 -41.84
CA MET A 396 15.93 -25.66 -41.56
C MET A 396 15.73 -26.35 -40.22
N ALA A 397 15.78 -27.68 -40.26
CA ALA A 397 15.89 -28.57 -39.12
C ALA A 397 17.36 -28.96 -38.90
N GLY A 398 17.77 -29.12 -37.64
CA GLY A 398 18.73 -30.16 -37.26
C GLY A 398 20.00 -29.74 -36.50
N VAL A 399 20.09 -30.31 -35.28
CA VAL A 399 21.29 -30.86 -34.58
C VAL A 399 22.34 -29.86 -34.04
N TRP A 400 22.33 -29.56 -32.73
CA TRP A 400 22.99 -30.23 -31.59
C TRP A 400 22.47 -29.65 -30.28
#